data_AF-A0A7C8DM54-F1
#
_entry.id   AF-A0A7C8DM54-F1
#
_cell.length_a   1.000
_cell.length_b   1.000
_cell.length_c   1.000
_cell.angle_alpha   90.00
_cell.angle_beta   90.00
_cell.angle_gamma   90.00
#
_symmetry.space_group_name_H-M   'P 1'
#
loop_
_entity.id
_entity.type
_entity.pdbx_description
1 polymer ?
#
loop_
_entity_poly.entity_id
_entity_poly.type
_entity_poly.pdbx_seq_one_letter_code
_entity_poly.pdbx_strand_id
1 'polypeptide(L)'
;AHYIDDPYIETPIEREPLSDEIDIVIIGGGFGGLLAGARLREAGIENIRMIEKAADFGGTWYWNRYPGAACDIESYVYLPLLEELDYMPSEKYVHAKEILAHSRAIGRHYDLYEGALFQTEVRVPSPPSMITRSRSAKSSLLTVSRALNVIAVPLSRTSSSSDFRTVSSDLSCTSSKFFL
;
A
#
# COMPACT_ATOMS: atom_id res chain seq x y z
N ALA A 1 -4.17 -23.74 4.19
CA ALA A 1 -4.63 -22.70 5.12
C ALA A 1 -4.67 -21.37 4.39
N HIS A 2 -5.81 -20.67 4.43
CA HIS A 2 -6.10 -19.44 3.71
C HIS A 2 -5.38 -18.22 4.34
N TYR A 3 -4.06 -18.30 4.50
CA TYR A 3 -3.26 -17.21 5.11
C TYR A 3 -3.06 -16.00 4.18
N ILE A 4 -3.47 -16.11 2.91
CA ILE A 4 -3.23 -15.11 1.87
C ILE A 4 -4.42 -14.16 1.71
N ASP A 5 -5.61 -14.60 2.15
CA ASP A 5 -6.88 -13.89 1.99
C ASP A 5 -7.08 -12.90 3.14
N ASP A 6 -7.75 -11.78 2.87
CA ASP A 6 -8.00 -10.75 3.88
C ASP A 6 -9.06 -11.22 4.89
N PRO A 7 -8.72 -11.42 6.18
CA PRO A 7 -9.69 -11.89 7.16
C PRO A 7 -10.61 -10.77 7.67
N TYR A 8 -10.34 -9.51 7.30
CA TYR A 8 -11.08 -8.35 7.80
C TYR A 8 -12.12 -7.82 6.82
N ILE A 9 -12.30 -8.48 5.67
CA ILE A 9 -13.37 -8.15 4.71
C ILE A 9 -14.63 -8.96 5.01
N GLU A 10 -15.74 -8.26 5.16
CA GLU A 10 -17.07 -8.89 5.21
C GLU A 10 -17.63 -9.10 3.81
N THR A 11 -17.31 -8.21 2.87
CA THR A 11 -17.77 -8.27 1.48
C THR A 11 -16.62 -7.90 0.54
N PRO A 12 -16.25 -8.76 -0.42
CA PRO A 12 -15.29 -8.43 -1.45
C PRO A 12 -15.75 -7.23 -2.28
N ILE A 13 -14.83 -6.34 -2.62
CA ILE A 13 -15.12 -5.24 -3.56
C ILE A 13 -15.13 -5.83 -4.97
N GLU A 14 -16.31 -5.94 -5.56
CA GLU A 14 -16.47 -6.26 -6.97
C GLU A 14 -16.41 -4.96 -7.78
N ARG A 15 -15.44 -4.88 -8.71
CA ARG A 15 -15.30 -3.77 -9.63
C ARG A 15 -14.88 -4.25 -11.01
N GLU A 16 -15.32 -3.53 -12.03
CA GLU A 16 -14.82 -3.73 -13.39
C GLU A 16 -13.32 -3.40 -13.47
N PRO A 17 -12.57 -4.08 -14.36
CA PRO A 17 -11.20 -3.69 -14.69
C PRO A 17 -11.13 -2.21 -15.05
N LEU A 18 -10.19 -1.50 -14.45
CA LEU A 18 -9.90 -0.12 -14.82
C LEU A 18 -8.80 -0.10 -15.89
N SER A 19 -8.98 0.78 -16.87
CA SER A 19 -8.02 1.08 -17.94
C SER A 19 -7.91 2.60 -18.08
N ASP A 20 -7.26 3.23 -17.11
CA ASP A 20 -7.04 4.66 -17.02
C ASP A 20 -5.53 5.02 -17.17
N GLU A 21 -5.27 6.29 -17.52
CA GLU A 21 -3.93 6.86 -17.60
C GLU A 21 -3.63 7.64 -16.31
N ILE A 22 -2.60 7.20 -15.58
CA ILE A 22 -2.22 7.77 -14.28
C ILE A 22 -0.76 8.23 -14.34
N ASP A 23 -0.48 9.40 -13.76
CA ASP A 23 0.89 9.94 -13.74
C ASP A 23 1.79 9.14 -12.79
N ILE A 24 1.31 8.88 -11.57
CA ILE A 24 2.08 8.16 -10.55
C ILE A 24 1.25 7.04 -9.91
N VAL A 25 1.79 5.83 -9.94
CA VAL A 25 1.23 4.69 -9.21
C VAL A 25 2.08 4.42 -7.97
N ILE A 26 1.45 4.42 -6.81
CA ILE A 26 2.04 4.03 -5.53
C ILE A 26 1.51 2.65 -5.15
N ILE A 27 2.41 1.70 -4.96
CA ILE A 27 2.08 0.34 -4.54
C ILE A 27 2.37 0.20 -3.05
N GLY A 28 1.31 -0.02 -2.27
CA GLY A 28 1.34 -0.15 -0.82
C GLY A 28 0.62 1.01 -0.12
N GLY A 29 -0.30 0.65 0.78
CA GLY A 29 -1.12 1.53 1.61
C GLY A 29 -0.66 1.61 3.07
N GLY A 30 0.61 1.33 3.34
CA GLY A 30 1.26 1.58 4.64
C GLY A 30 1.85 2.99 4.74
N PHE A 31 2.53 3.31 5.85
CA PHE A 31 3.07 4.66 6.07
C PHE A 31 4.00 5.15 4.96
N GLY A 32 4.85 4.31 4.37
CA GLY A 32 5.71 4.76 3.27
C GLY A 32 4.92 5.17 2.03
N GLY A 33 3.84 4.47 1.70
CA GLY A 33 2.97 4.83 0.57
C GLY A 33 2.12 6.06 0.88
N LEU A 34 1.58 6.14 2.10
CA LEU A 34 0.82 7.30 2.57
C LEU A 34 1.69 8.57 2.60
N LEU A 35 2.93 8.48 3.07
CA LEU A 35 3.90 9.58 3.04
C LEU A 35 4.22 10.01 1.61
N ALA A 36 4.47 9.05 0.71
CA ALA A 36 4.70 9.38 -0.69
C ALA A 36 3.50 10.10 -1.31
N GLY A 37 2.28 9.58 -1.09
CA GLY A 37 1.04 10.21 -1.55
C GLY A 37 0.85 11.61 -0.98
N ALA A 38 1.05 11.79 0.33
CA ALA A 38 0.95 13.08 1.00
C ALA A 38 1.91 14.11 0.40
N ARG A 39 3.19 13.77 0.23
CA ARG A 39 4.19 14.68 -0.35
C ARG A 39 3.91 15.00 -1.82
N LEU A 40 3.35 14.07 -2.59
CA LEU A 40 2.91 14.34 -3.96
C LEU A 40 1.73 15.32 -4.01
N ARG A 41 0.75 15.15 -3.11
CA ARG A 41 -0.39 16.07 -2.98
C ARG A 41 0.07 17.47 -2.58
N GLU A 42 0.98 17.59 -1.62
CA GLU A 42 1.59 18.88 -1.23
C GLU A 42 2.35 19.54 -2.39
N ALA A 43 2.97 18.74 -3.26
CA ALA A 43 3.64 19.21 -4.47
C ALA A 43 2.66 19.58 -5.62
N GLY A 44 1.34 19.48 -5.40
CA GLY A 44 0.31 19.77 -6.39
C GLY A 44 0.12 18.68 -7.45
N ILE A 45 0.63 17.46 -7.21
CA ILE A 45 0.43 16.32 -8.11
C ILE A 45 -0.84 15.58 -7.69
N GLU A 46 -1.87 15.67 -8.53
CA GLU A 46 -3.20 15.15 -8.18
C GLU A 46 -3.52 13.79 -8.82
N ASN A 47 -3.00 13.50 -10.01
CA ASN A 47 -3.30 12.28 -10.75
C ASN A 47 -2.46 11.09 -10.23
N ILE A 48 -2.72 10.69 -8.99
CA ILE A 48 -2.03 9.61 -8.29
C ILE A 48 -2.97 8.42 -8.04
N ARG A 49 -2.41 7.21 -8.09
CA ARG A 49 -3.13 5.96 -7.85
C ARG A 49 -2.47 5.19 -6.72
N MET A 50 -3.22 4.99 -5.63
CA MET A 50 -2.80 4.13 -4.53
C MET A 50 -3.29 2.72 -4.81
N ILE A 51 -2.41 1.72 -4.84
CA ILE A 51 -2.80 0.30 -5.00
C ILE A 51 -2.45 -0.45 -3.72
N GLU A 52 -3.45 -1.08 -3.10
CA GLU A 52 -3.27 -1.83 -1.86
C GLU A 52 -4.06 -3.15 -1.91
N LYS A 53 -3.44 -4.21 -1.40
CA LYS A 53 -4.05 -5.54 -1.32
C LYS A 53 -5.09 -5.61 -0.20
N ALA A 54 -4.86 -4.93 0.91
CA ALA A 54 -5.80 -4.77 2.01
C ALA A 54 -7.06 -4.02 1.54
N ALA A 55 -8.14 -4.15 2.30
CA ALA A 55 -9.36 -3.40 2.06
C ALA A 55 -9.32 -1.94 2.53
N ASP A 56 -8.24 -1.52 3.20
CA ASP A 56 -8.07 -0.17 3.71
C ASP A 56 -6.59 0.16 3.92
N PHE A 57 -6.27 1.42 4.20
CA PHE A 57 -4.93 1.86 4.57
C PHE A 57 -4.51 1.34 5.96
N GLY A 58 -3.20 1.23 6.15
CA GLY A 58 -2.57 0.81 7.40
C GLY A 58 -1.37 -0.11 7.22
N GLY A 59 -1.24 -0.74 6.04
CA GLY A 59 -0.14 -1.67 5.75
C GLY A 59 0.00 -2.71 6.85
N THR A 60 1.19 -2.79 7.46
CA THR A 60 1.47 -3.70 8.59
C THR A 60 0.41 -3.65 9.70
N TRP A 61 -0.10 -2.46 10.02
CA TRP A 61 -1.09 -2.24 11.09
C TRP A 61 -2.53 -2.56 10.66
N TYR A 62 -2.79 -2.62 9.35
CA TYR A 62 -4.03 -3.18 8.85
C TYR A 62 -4.07 -4.69 9.07
N TRP A 63 -2.98 -5.39 8.75
CA TRP A 63 -2.90 -6.85 8.78
C TRP A 63 -2.75 -7.41 10.20
N ASN A 64 -1.97 -6.75 11.05
CA ASN A 64 -1.68 -7.21 12.41
C ASN A 64 -2.66 -6.62 13.42
N ARG A 65 -3.71 -7.39 13.76
CA ARG A 65 -4.72 -6.99 14.77
C ARG A 65 -4.86 -7.98 15.93
N TYR A 66 -3.79 -8.73 16.23
CA TYR A 66 -3.78 -9.61 17.38
C TYR A 66 -3.83 -8.82 18.70
N PRO A 67 -4.43 -9.37 19.77
CA PRO A 67 -4.52 -8.69 21.06
C PRO A 67 -3.14 -8.32 21.60
N GLY A 68 -2.97 -7.07 22.04
CA GLY A 68 -1.69 -6.57 22.58
C GLY A 68 -0.69 -6.07 21.53
N ALA A 69 -1.02 -6.09 20.24
CA ALA A 69 -0.19 -5.50 19.21
C ALA A 69 0.06 -4.00 19.48
N ALA A 70 1.33 -3.60 19.49
CA ALA A 70 1.78 -2.24 19.73
C ALA A 70 3.11 -1.99 18.99
N CYS A 71 3.47 -0.73 18.82
CA CYS A 71 4.80 -0.37 18.34
C CYS A 71 5.82 -0.39 19.49
N ASP A 72 7.03 -0.83 19.21
CA ASP A 72 8.18 -0.84 20.12
C ASP A 72 8.99 0.47 20.10
N ILE A 73 8.65 1.38 19.19
CA ILE A 73 9.21 2.73 19.07
C ILE A 73 8.26 3.73 19.73
N GLU A 74 8.84 4.78 20.31
CA GLU A 74 8.06 5.87 20.88
C GLU A 74 7.14 6.50 19.82
N SER A 75 5.87 6.69 20.18
CA SER A 75 4.80 7.13 19.27
C SER A 75 5.12 8.43 18.54
N TYR A 76 5.74 9.39 19.23
CA TYR A 76 6.17 10.69 18.69
C TYR A 76 7.16 10.58 17.54
N VAL A 77 7.98 9.53 17.51
CA VAL A 77 9.00 9.31 16.47
C VAL A 77 8.46 8.37 15.39
N TYR A 78 7.57 7.45 15.76
CA TYR A 78 7.05 6.44 14.86
C TYR A 78 5.90 6.91 13.97
N LEU A 79 4.97 7.70 14.52
CA LEU A 79 3.81 8.17 13.78
C LEU A 79 4.19 9.35 12.89
N PRO A 80 4.03 9.24 11.56
CA PRO A 80 4.36 10.34 10.66
C PRO A 80 3.26 11.41 10.69
N LEU A 81 3.62 12.64 10.32
CA LEU A 81 2.67 13.72 10.05
C LEU A 81 1.82 14.15 11.28
N LEU A 82 2.38 14.07 12.49
CA LEU A 82 1.66 14.44 13.71
C LEU A 82 1.26 15.92 13.74
N GLU A 83 2.15 16.80 13.27
CA GLU A 83 1.91 18.25 13.24
C GLU A 83 0.87 18.61 12.17
N GLU A 84 1.00 18.05 10.96
CA GLU A 84 0.08 18.29 9.85
C GLU A 84 -1.36 17.83 10.18
N LEU A 85 -1.50 16.77 10.99
CA LEU A 85 -2.79 16.27 11.45
C LEU A 85 -3.27 16.87 12.78
N ASP A 86 -2.50 17.75 13.42
CA ASP A 86 -2.76 18.25 14.78
C ASP A 86 -3.08 17.10 15.76
N TYR A 87 -2.28 16.04 15.70
CA TYR A 87 -2.52 14.80 16.43
C TYR A 87 -1.51 14.59 17.55
N MET A 88 -2.02 14.37 18.76
CA MET A 88 -1.24 13.97 19.93
C MET A 88 -1.48 12.48 20.24
N PRO A 89 -0.44 11.62 20.19
CA PRO A 89 -0.58 10.22 20.55
C PRO A 89 -1.03 10.04 22.02
N SER A 90 -1.87 9.04 22.27
CA SER A 90 -2.48 8.83 23.60
C SER A 90 -1.48 8.32 24.65
N GLU A 91 -0.46 7.59 24.21
CA GLU A 91 0.52 6.92 25.05
C GLU A 91 1.92 6.98 24.44
N LYS A 92 2.95 6.70 25.25
CA LYS A 92 4.33 6.63 24.79
C LYS A 92 4.53 5.50 23.75
N TYR A 93 3.85 4.37 23.93
CA TYR A 93 3.87 3.23 23.01
C TYR A 93 2.45 2.89 22.62
N VAL A 94 1.99 3.45 21.51
CA VAL A 94 0.59 3.31 21.08
C VAL A 94 0.28 1.91 20.56
N HIS A 95 -0.94 1.49 20.79
CA HIS A 95 -1.44 0.20 20.31
C HIS A 95 -1.77 0.24 18.81
N ALA A 96 -1.75 -0.94 18.18
CA ALA A 96 -2.00 -1.11 16.74
C ALA A 96 -3.29 -0.45 16.24
N LYS A 97 -4.34 -0.40 17.08
CA LYS A 97 -5.62 0.24 16.75
C LYS A 97 -5.47 1.75 16.50
N GLU A 98 -4.66 2.43 17.32
CA GLU A 98 -4.40 3.86 17.18
C GLU A 98 -3.54 4.13 15.96
N ILE A 99 -2.52 3.31 15.72
CA ILE A 99 -1.65 3.42 14.54
C ILE A 99 -2.44 3.20 13.24
N LEU A 100 -3.37 2.24 13.23
CA LEU A 100 -4.29 2.02 12.12
C LEU A 100 -5.24 3.22 11.92
N ALA A 101 -5.79 3.77 13.00
CA ALA A 101 -6.63 4.96 12.94
C ALA A 101 -5.85 6.16 12.37
N HIS A 102 -4.59 6.34 12.78
CA HIS A 102 -3.69 7.37 12.28
C HIS A 102 -3.40 7.21 10.78
N SER A 103 -3.16 5.98 10.32
CA SER A 103 -2.97 5.68 8.90
C SER A 103 -4.18 6.11 8.04
N ARG A 104 -5.40 5.86 8.55
CA ARG A 104 -6.64 6.29 7.90
C ARG A 104 -6.81 7.80 7.95
N ALA A 105 -6.42 8.44 9.05
CA ALA A 105 -6.46 9.89 9.19
C ALA A 105 -5.56 10.56 8.14
N ILE A 106 -4.34 10.05 7.92
CA ILE A 106 -3.46 10.54 6.85
C ILE A 106 -4.12 10.37 5.49
N GLY A 107 -4.66 9.18 5.21
CA GLY A 107 -5.35 8.90 3.93
C GLY A 107 -6.52 9.87 3.65
N ARG A 108 -7.24 10.31 4.69
CA ARG A 108 -8.32 11.31 4.56
C ARG A 108 -7.78 12.73 4.43
N HIS A 109 -6.79 13.11 5.24
CA HIS A 109 -6.24 14.46 5.27
C HIS A 109 -5.66 14.86 3.90
N TYR A 110 -4.99 13.92 3.23
CA TYR A 110 -4.38 14.15 1.90
C TYR A 110 -5.23 13.64 0.74
N ASP A 111 -6.50 13.31 0.97
CA ASP A 111 -7.43 12.82 -0.04
C ASP A 111 -6.87 11.68 -0.92
N LEU A 112 -6.25 10.70 -0.25
CA LEU A 112 -5.64 9.54 -0.90
C LEU A 112 -6.64 8.42 -1.18
N TYR A 113 -7.84 8.50 -0.57
CA TYR A 113 -8.91 7.53 -0.77
C TYR A 113 -9.55 7.62 -2.15
N GLU A 114 -9.66 8.82 -2.74
CA GLU A 114 -10.28 9.01 -4.07
C GLU A 114 -9.54 8.20 -5.16
N GLY A 115 -8.21 8.19 -5.10
CA GLY A 115 -7.36 7.45 -6.03
C GLY A 115 -7.01 6.03 -5.58
N ALA A 116 -7.67 5.47 -4.56
CA ALA A 116 -7.28 4.19 -3.97
C ALA A 116 -7.97 2.97 -4.58
N LEU A 117 -7.16 1.98 -4.94
CA LEU A 117 -7.57 0.65 -5.36
C LEU A 117 -7.19 -0.37 -4.29
N PHE A 118 -8.09 -0.51 -3.32
CA PHE A 118 -8.06 -1.57 -2.31
C PHE A 118 -8.40 -2.93 -2.88
N GLN A 119 -8.12 -4.00 -2.14
CA GLN A 119 -8.34 -5.39 -2.57
C GLN A 119 -7.71 -5.70 -3.93
N THR A 120 -6.54 -5.12 -4.21
CA THR A 120 -5.82 -5.40 -5.46
C THR A 120 -4.34 -5.62 -5.22
N GLU A 121 -3.91 -6.78 -5.72
CA GLU A 121 -2.53 -7.21 -5.68
C GLU A 121 -1.90 -6.98 -7.05
N VAL A 122 -0.80 -6.22 -7.07
CA VAL A 122 0.02 -6.09 -8.27
C VAL A 122 0.83 -7.38 -8.45
N ARG A 123 0.67 -8.02 -9.60
CA ARG A 123 1.42 -9.22 -9.98
C ARG A 123 2.41 -8.87 -11.06
N VAL A 124 3.67 -9.26 -10.85
CA VAL A 124 4.67 -9.24 -11.91
C VAL A 124 4.53 -10.53 -12.71
N PRO A 125 4.44 -10.49 -14.05
CA PRO A 125 4.44 -11.70 -14.84
C PRO A 125 5.73 -12.49 -14.57
N SER A 126 5.59 -13.74 -14.15
CA SER A 126 6.73 -14.65 -14.07
C SER A 126 7.27 -14.89 -15.49
N PRO A 127 8.60 -14.97 -15.69
CA PRO A 127 9.15 -15.36 -16.99
C PRO A 127 8.55 -16.73 -17.40
N PRO A 128 8.30 -16.97 -18.70
CA PRO A 128 7.69 -18.21 -19.15
C PRO A 128 8.66 -19.37 -18.92
N SER A 129 8.56 -20.02 -17.75
CA SER A 129 9.07 -21.37 -17.58
C SER A 129 8.05 -22.35 -18.18
N MET A 130 8.59 -23.34 -18.89
CA MET A 130 7.82 -24.33 -19.64
C MET A 130 6.83 -25.05 -18.71
N ILE A 131 5.54 -24.84 -18.94
CA ILE A 131 4.39 -25.51 -18.33
C ILE A 131 4.23 -25.26 -16.81
N THR A 132 3.46 -24.24 -16.45
CA THR A 132 2.63 -24.32 -15.23
C THR A 132 1.22 -23.87 -15.58
N ARG A 133 0.33 -24.85 -15.78
CA ARG A 133 -1.09 -24.61 -15.98
C ARG A 133 -1.73 -24.44 -14.60
N SER A 134 -1.73 -23.23 -14.05
CA SER A 134 -2.54 -22.93 -12.85
C SER A 134 -3.93 -22.43 -13.28
N ARG A 135 -4.95 -23.13 -12.79
CA ARG A 135 -6.36 -22.73 -12.84
C ARG A 135 -6.68 -21.88 -11.61
N SER A 136 -7.60 -20.93 -11.77
CA SER A 136 -8.34 -20.17 -10.71
C SER A 136 -7.58 -18.96 -10.13
N ALA A 137 -8.20 -17.84 -9.78
CA ALA A 137 -9.60 -17.45 -9.61
C ALA A 137 -9.79 -15.99 -10.04
N LYS A 138 -11.03 -15.55 -10.25
CA LYS A 138 -11.44 -14.18 -10.62
C LYS A 138 -10.88 -13.15 -9.62
N SER A 139 -9.67 -12.63 -9.84
CA SER A 139 -9.23 -11.35 -9.27
C SER A 139 -9.50 -10.30 -10.33
N SER A 140 -10.15 -9.19 -9.97
CA SER A 140 -10.28 -8.01 -10.82
C SER A 140 -8.91 -7.61 -11.37
N LEU A 141 -8.64 -7.94 -12.63
CA LEU A 141 -7.35 -7.70 -13.27
C LEU A 141 -7.26 -6.20 -13.57
N LEU A 142 -6.36 -5.49 -12.89
CA LEU A 142 -6.00 -4.13 -13.25
C LEU A 142 -4.97 -4.20 -14.38
N THR A 143 -5.28 -3.60 -15.53
CA THR A 143 -4.30 -3.39 -16.60
C THR A 143 -3.97 -1.91 -16.60
N VAL A 144 -2.87 -1.53 -15.94
CA VAL A 144 -2.36 -0.15 -16.02
C VAL A 144 -1.73 0.01 -17.40
N SER A 145 -2.48 0.59 -18.34
CA SER A 145 -2.08 0.74 -19.73
C SER A 145 -0.83 1.61 -19.88
N ARG A 146 -0.66 2.61 -19.01
CA ARG A 146 0.50 3.50 -18.94
C ARG A 146 0.55 4.19 -17.56
N ALA A 147 1.63 3.99 -16.83
CA ALA A 147 2.02 4.83 -15.70
C ALA A 147 3.37 5.49 -16.03
N LEU A 148 3.48 6.80 -15.83
CA LEU A 148 4.73 7.51 -16.09
C LEU A 148 5.79 7.14 -15.04
N ASN A 149 5.37 6.94 -13.78
CA ASN A 149 6.26 6.53 -12.69
C ASN A 149 5.57 5.53 -11.74
N VAL A 150 6.34 4.57 -11.21
CA VAL A 150 5.88 3.60 -10.21
C VAL A 150 6.73 3.70 -8.96
N ILE A 151 6.09 3.94 -7.82
CA ILE A 151 6.72 3.93 -6.49
C ILE A 151 6.29 2.63 -5.79
N ALA A 152 7.21 1.69 -5.66
CA ALA A 152 6.99 0.47 -4.90
C ALA A 152 7.57 0.64 -3.48
N VAL A 153 6.69 0.62 -2.47
CA VAL A 153 7.11 0.68 -1.07
C VAL A 153 7.18 -0.75 -0.54
N PRO A 154 8.32 -1.21 0.01
CA PRO A 154 8.47 -2.58 0.47
C PRO A 154 7.47 -2.89 1.59
N LEU A 155 6.64 -3.92 1.37
CA LEU A 155 5.81 -4.53 2.40
C LEU A 155 6.71 -5.33 3.36
N SER A 156 6.54 -5.14 4.67
CA SER A 156 7.01 -6.13 5.64
C SER A 156 6.13 -7.39 5.51
N ARG A 157 6.51 -8.32 4.62
CA ARG A 157 5.79 -9.60 4.48
C ARG A 157 5.98 -10.44 5.74
N THR A 158 4.88 -10.83 6.36
CA THR A 158 4.81 -11.95 7.29
C THR A 158 4.71 -13.26 6.51
N SER A 159 5.83 -13.73 5.94
CA SER A 159 6.14 -15.16 5.72
C SER A 159 7.36 -15.32 4.83
N SER A 160 8.25 -16.22 5.25
CA SER A 160 9.51 -16.57 4.60
C SER A 160 9.28 -17.20 3.22
N SER A 161 9.49 -16.45 2.15
CA SER A 161 9.87 -17.00 0.85
C SER A 161 10.92 -16.09 0.23
N SER A 162 12.14 -16.62 0.16
CA SER A 162 13.37 -16.01 -0.33
C SER A 162 13.36 -15.85 -1.85
N ASP A 163 12.57 -14.91 -2.37
CA ASP A 163 12.69 -14.46 -3.77
C ASP A 163 12.87 -12.94 -3.80
N PHE A 164 14.14 -12.54 -3.69
CA PHE A 164 14.59 -11.17 -3.81
C PHE A 164 14.83 -10.88 -5.29
N ARG A 165 13.90 -10.17 -5.94
CA ARG A 165 14.20 -9.50 -7.22
C ARG A 165 13.74 -8.06 -7.12
N THR A 166 14.72 -7.17 -7.04
CA THR A 166 14.56 -5.73 -7.29
C THR A 166 13.81 -5.57 -8.61
N VAL A 167 12.69 -4.84 -8.61
CA VAL A 167 12.00 -4.42 -9.83
C VAL A 167 12.90 -3.42 -10.54
N SER A 168 13.80 -3.95 -11.36
CA SER A 168 14.75 -3.19 -12.18
C SER A 168 14.97 -4.00 -13.45
N SER A 169 14.11 -3.81 -14.46
CA SER A 169 14.58 -3.71 -15.86
C SER A 169 13.51 -3.41 -16.92
N ASP A 170 12.21 -3.66 -16.73
CA ASP A 170 11.31 -3.72 -17.91
C ASP A 170 10.20 -2.64 -17.98
N LEU A 171 10.22 -1.68 -17.07
CA LEU A 171 9.54 -0.39 -17.23
C LEU A 171 10.66 0.65 -17.31
N SER A 172 10.54 1.63 -18.20
CA SER A 172 11.45 2.79 -18.26
C SER A 172 11.33 3.60 -16.97
N CYS A 173 11.91 3.07 -15.90
CA CYS A 173 11.90 3.57 -14.55
C CYS A 173 13.03 4.58 -14.45
N THR A 174 12.72 5.84 -14.68
CA THR A 174 13.57 6.93 -14.19
C THR A 174 13.49 6.93 -12.68
N SER A 175 14.38 6.17 -12.03
CA SER A 175 14.58 6.24 -10.57
C SER A 175 15.11 7.63 -10.21
N SER A 176 14.21 8.56 -9.92
CA SER A 176 14.57 9.76 -9.16
C SER A 176 14.67 9.35 -7.69
N LYS A 177 15.90 9.10 -7.23
CA LYS A 177 16.21 8.94 -5.81
C LYS A 177 15.85 10.24 -5.09
N PHE A 178 14.68 10.28 -4.42
CA PHE A 178 14.47 11.22 -3.33
C PHE A 178 15.17 10.64 -2.10
N PHE A 179 16.39 11.13 -1.85
CA PHE A 179 17.00 11.03 -0.53
C PHE A 179 16.32 12.08 0.37
N LEU A 180 15.73 11.61 1.47
CA LEU A 180 15.57 12.42 2.68
C LEU A 180 16.95 12.67 3.29
#